data_AF-A0A4Q4Z9M4-F1
#
_entry.id   AF-A0A4Q4Z9M4-F1
#
_cell.length_a   1.000
_cell.length_b   1.000
_cell.length_c   1.000
_cell.angle_alpha   90.00
_cell.angle_beta   90.00
_cell.angle_gamma   90.00
#
_symmetry.space_group_name_H-M   'P 1'
#
loop_
_entity.id
_entity.type
_entity.pdbx_description
1 polymer ?
#
loop_
_entity_poly.entity_id
_entity_poly.type
_entity_poly.pdbx_seq_one_letter_code
_entity_poly.pdbx_strand_id
1 'polypeptide(L)'
;MSKGEQTKTAILDDALQIASRVGFEGLTIGQLAEATGMSKSGLFAHFRSKEQLQLQTLEHARRWFIDTVMRPALDAPRGEARVRALFESWLKWEDVLDGGCVYVTAAVEYDDRPGLMREALARHQQDWLKSIATIAGTAIAEGDFRADTDPDQFAFEFHALTLGFHQFLRLLDDDLAVRRARSSFDRLVTCYHA
;
A
#
# COMPACT_ATOMS: atom_id res chain seq x y z
N MET A 1 3.41 14.11 -21.01
CA MET A 1 4.63 13.99 -20.19
C MET A 1 5.84 14.36 -21.04
N SER A 2 6.72 15.20 -20.51
CA SER A 2 8.02 15.51 -21.10
C SER A 2 9.00 14.34 -20.98
N LYS A 3 10.09 14.35 -21.76
CA LYS A 3 11.17 13.35 -21.67
C LYS A 3 11.78 13.27 -20.26
N GLY A 4 11.94 14.41 -19.60
CA GLY A 4 12.47 14.47 -18.22
C GLY A 4 11.52 13.83 -17.19
N GLU A 5 10.21 13.99 -17.36
CA GLU A 5 9.20 13.34 -16.50
C GLU A 5 9.13 11.83 -16.72
N GLN A 6 9.30 11.36 -17.96
CA GLN A 6 9.37 9.93 -18.27
C GLN A 6 10.61 9.30 -17.62
N THR A 7 11.78 9.92 -17.78
CA THR A 7 13.01 9.46 -17.11
C THR A 7 12.84 9.44 -15.59
N LYS A 8 12.29 10.51 -15.00
CA LYS A 8 12.05 10.55 -13.55
C LYS A 8 11.10 9.46 -13.08
N THR A 9 10.06 9.13 -13.85
CA THR A 9 9.12 8.07 -13.50
C THR A 9 9.81 6.71 -13.52
N ALA A 10 10.57 6.40 -14.58
CA ALA A 10 11.33 5.15 -14.65
C ALA A 10 12.31 4.99 -13.47
N ILE A 11 12.99 6.07 -13.08
CA ILE A 11 13.87 6.04 -11.90
C ILE A 11 13.10 5.78 -10.61
N LEU A 12 11.88 6.32 -10.48
CA LEU A 12 11.03 6.08 -9.31
C LEU A 12 10.46 4.66 -9.28
N ASP A 13 10.19 4.05 -10.44
CA ASP A 13 9.80 2.63 -10.54
C ASP A 13 10.94 1.74 -9.98
N ASP A 14 12.19 1.99 -10.41
CA ASP A 14 13.36 1.27 -9.90
C ASP A 14 13.60 1.53 -8.40
N ALA A 15 13.46 2.78 -7.97
CA ALA A 15 13.60 3.15 -6.55
C ALA A 15 12.56 2.44 -5.68
N LEU A 16 11.32 2.29 -6.17
CA LEU A 16 10.25 1.60 -5.47
C LEU A 16 10.54 0.10 -5.36
N GLN A 17 11.04 -0.54 -6.42
CA GLN A 17 11.44 -1.94 -6.36
C GLN A 17 12.58 -2.17 -5.36
N ILE A 18 13.58 -1.30 -5.35
CA ILE A 18 14.67 -1.34 -4.35
C ILE A 18 14.09 -1.17 -2.94
N ALA A 19 13.29 -0.12 -2.70
CA ALA A 19 12.71 0.16 -1.39
C ALA A 19 11.84 -0.98 -0.87
N SER A 20 11.11 -1.69 -1.75
CA SER A 20 10.33 -2.85 -1.34
C SER A 20 11.20 -3.96 -0.74
N ARG A 21 12.40 -4.18 -1.28
CA ARG A 21 13.29 -5.29 -0.90
C ARG A 21 14.18 -4.96 0.29
N VAL A 22 14.74 -3.75 0.32
CA VAL A 22 15.75 -3.35 1.33
C VAL A 22 15.27 -2.24 2.27
N GLY A 23 14.00 -1.84 2.15
CA GLY A 23 13.43 -0.73 2.89
C GLY A 23 13.82 0.64 2.34
N PHE A 24 13.12 1.68 2.81
CA PHE A 24 13.41 3.05 2.42
C PHE A 24 14.73 3.54 3.01
N GLU A 25 15.13 3.07 4.20
CA GLU A 25 16.44 3.41 4.72
C GLU A 25 17.58 2.82 3.90
N GLY A 26 17.35 1.62 3.34
CA GLY A 26 18.24 1.03 2.35
C GLY A 26 18.37 1.91 1.11
N LEU A 27 17.28 2.52 0.64
CA LEU A 27 17.25 3.31 -0.60
C LEU A 27 18.21 4.51 -0.56
N THR A 28 19.29 4.41 -1.33
CA THR A 28 20.28 5.49 -1.51
C THR A 28 20.49 5.86 -2.98
N ILE A 29 21.01 7.08 -3.21
CA ILE A 29 21.44 7.52 -4.56
C ILE A 29 22.50 6.57 -5.15
N GLY A 30 23.34 5.96 -4.31
CA GLY A 30 24.38 5.03 -4.77
C GLY A 30 23.79 3.74 -5.33
N GLN A 31 22.92 3.09 -4.57
CA GLN A 31 22.22 1.88 -5.03
C GLN A 31 21.36 2.15 -6.27
N LEU A 32 20.68 3.30 -6.29
CA LEU A 32 19.86 3.67 -7.44
C LEU A 32 20.71 3.94 -8.69
N ALA A 33 21.91 4.52 -8.54
CA ALA A 33 22.87 4.67 -9.64
C ALA A 33 23.32 3.32 -10.21
N GLU A 34 23.61 2.36 -9.32
CA GLU A 34 24.01 1.00 -9.71
C GLU A 34 22.87 0.27 -10.44
N ALA A 35 21.63 0.39 -9.95
CA ALA A 35 20.47 -0.26 -10.55
C ALA A 35 20.06 0.35 -11.90
N THR A 36 20.09 1.68 -12.01
CA THR A 36 19.63 2.41 -13.21
C THR A 36 20.72 2.60 -14.27
N GLY A 37 21.99 2.36 -13.91
CA GLY A 37 23.16 2.70 -14.74
C GLY A 37 23.42 4.21 -14.88
N MET A 38 22.67 5.05 -14.15
CA MET A 38 22.86 6.51 -14.17
C MET A 38 24.01 6.95 -13.27
N SER A 39 24.61 8.10 -13.58
CA SER A 39 25.59 8.69 -12.67
C SER A 39 24.93 9.21 -11.39
N LYS A 40 25.65 9.13 -10.27
CA LYS A 40 25.20 9.71 -8.99
C LYS A 40 24.85 11.20 -9.12
N SER A 41 25.64 11.96 -9.89
CA SER A 41 25.37 13.38 -10.15
C SER A 41 24.09 13.62 -10.96
N GLY A 42 23.79 12.76 -11.94
CA GLY A 42 22.55 12.80 -12.71
C GLY A 42 21.32 12.56 -11.82
N LEU A 43 21.37 11.54 -10.96
CA LEU A 43 20.31 11.28 -9.98
C LEU A 43 20.17 12.43 -8.96
N PHE A 44 21.28 13.00 -8.51
CA PHE A 44 21.27 14.14 -7.59
C PHE A 44 20.56 15.37 -8.20
N ALA A 45 20.65 15.56 -9.51
CA ALA A 45 19.94 16.63 -10.21
C ALA A 45 18.40 16.46 -10.16
N HIS A 46 17.91 15.22 -10.12
CA HIS A 46 16.48 14.91 -10.02
C HIS A 46 15.95 14.98 -8.59
N PHE A 47 16.68 14.42 -7.62
CA PHE A 47 16.14 14.19 -6.27
C PHE A 47 16.75 15.07 -5.18
N ARG A 48 17.90 15.71 -5.41
CA ARG A 48 18.58 16.64 -4.47
C ARG A 48 19.08 16.04 -3.15
N SER A 49 18.44 15.04 -2.57
CA SER A 49 18.89 14.38 -1.34
C SER A 49 18.32 12.96 -1.23
N LYS A 50 18.85 12.17 -0.28
CA LYS A 50 18.29 10.84 0.07
C LYS A 50 16.84 10.96 0.55
N GLU A 51 16.57 11.87 1.48
CA GLU A 51 15.23 12.08 2.04
C GLU A 51 14.21 12.48 0.96
N GLN A 52 14.60 13.35 0.03
CA GLN A 52 13.73 13.73 -1.08
C GLN A 52 13.51 12.60 -2.09
N LEU A 53 14.50 11.74 -2.33
CA LEU A 53 14.31 10.50 -3.10
C LEU A 53 13.30 9.58 -2.40
N GLN A 54 13.45 9.34 -1.10
CA GLN A 54 12.56 8.49 -0.31
C GLN A 54 11.12 9.03 -0.33
N LEU A 55 10.91 10.32 -0.03
CA LEU A 55 9.58 10.95 -0.04
C LEU A 55 8.91 10.88 -1.42
N GLN A 56 9.67 11.14 -2.50
CA GLN A 56 9.13 11.06 -3.86
C GLN A 56 8.82 9.61 -4.27
N THR A 57 9.60 8.65 -3.77
CA THR A 57 9.36 7.21 -3.98
C THR A 57 8.10 6.77 -3.21
N LEU A 58 7.88 7.24 -1.99
CA LEU A 58 6.65 6.99 -1.23
C LEU A 58 5.42 7.55 -1.94
N GLU A 59 5.51 8.77 -2.45
CA GLU A 59 4.42 9.39 -3.21
C GLU A 59 4.18 8.68 -4.55
N HIS A 60 5.22 8.14 -5.17
CA HIS A 60 5.10 7.30 -6.34
C HIS A 60 4.40 5.97 -6.02
N ALA A 61 4.77 5.31 -4.90
CA ALA A 61 4.09 4.12 -4.39
C ALA A 61 2.61 4.37 -4.16
N ARG A 62 2.24 5.55 -3.63
CA ARG A 62 0.84 5.93 -3.40
C ARG A 62 0.02 5.96 -4.68
N ARG A 63 0.60 6.49 -5.77
CA ARG A 63 -0.07 6.51 -7.08
C ARG A 63 -0.29 5.10 -7.61
N TRP A 64 0.74 4.25 -7.58
CA TRP A 64 0.63 2.84 -7.98
C TRP A 64 -0.41 2.08 -7.15
N PHE A 65 -0.41 2.29 -5.84
CA PHE A 65 -1.36 1.67 -4.92
C PHE A 65 -2.79 2.12 -5.24
N ILE A 66 -3.02 3.40 -5.51
CA ILE A 66 -4.34 3.89 -5.93
C ILE A 66 -4.79 3.23 -7.23
N ASP A 67 -3.93 3.17 -8.24
CA ASP A 67 -4.33 2.61 -9.54
C ASP A 67 -4.50 1.08 -9.50
N THR A 68 -3.79 0.38 -8.60
CA THR A 68 -3.82 -1.09 -8.51
C THR A 68 -4.85 -1.61 -7.50
N VAL A 69 -5.12 -0.86 -6.43
CA VAL A 69 -5.98 -1.29 -5.32
C VAL A 69 -7.28 -0.49 -5.29
N MET A 70 -7.19 0.84 -5.24
CA MET A 70 -8.37 1.69 -5.06
C MET A 70 -9.25 1.74 -6.30
N ARG A 71 -8.67 2.04 -7.47
CA ARG A 71 -9.43 2.24 -8.71
C ARG A 71 -10.22 1.00 -9.13
N PRO A 72 -9.64 -0.23 -9.14
CA PRO A 72 -10.40 -1.43 -9.48
C PRO A 72 -11.54 -1.72 -8.50
N ALA A 73 -11.36 -1.41 -7.22
CA ALA A 73 -12.42 -1.55 -6.22
C ALA A 73 -13.58 -0.57 -6.48
N LEU A 74 -13.27 0.67 -6.84
CA LEU A 74 -14.29 1.70 -7.13
C LEU A 74 -15.13 1.39 -8.38
N ASP A 75 -14.57 0.64 -9.33
CA ASP A 75 -15.30 0.16 -10.52
C ASP A 75 -16.34 -0.93 -10.18
N ALA A 76 -16.21 -1.61 -9.04
CA ALA A 76 -17.21 -2.55 -8.56
C ALA A 76 -18.49 -1.84 -8.09
N PRO A 77 -19.66 -2.51 -8.14
CA PRO A 77 -20.91 -1.96 -7.60
C PRO A 77 -20.77 -1.50 -6.16
N ARG A 78 -21.50 -0.44 -5.81
CA ARG A 78 -21.61 0.03 -4.41
C ARG A 78 -22.12 -1.11 -3.53
N GLY A 79 -21.74 -1.09 -2.25
CA GLY A 79 -22.12 -2.14 -1.31
C GLY A 79 -20.97 -3.09 -0.96
N GLU A 80 -21.33 -4.27 -0.47
CA GLU A 80 -20.40 -5.35 -0.12
C GLU A 80 -19.50 -5.75 -1.31
N ALA A 81 -20.03 -5.71 -2.54
CA ALA A 81 -19.26 -6.03 -3.74
C ALA A 81 -17.98 -5.19 -3.85
N ARG A 82 -18.05 -3.90 -3.52
CA ARG A 82 -16.87 -3.01 -3.50
C ARG A 82 -15.93 -3.31 -2.34
N VAL A 83 -16.45 -3.65 -1.17
CA VAL A 83 -15.64 -4.07 -0.01
C VAL A 83 -14.81 -5.29 -0.38
N ARG A 84 -15.42 -6.30 -1.03
CA ARG A 84 -14.74 -7.51 -1.50
C ARG A 84 -13.73 -7.21 -2.60
N ALA A 85 -14.08 -6.36 -3.56
CA ALA A 85 -13.16 -5.96 -4.63
C ALA A 85 -11.93 -5.22 -4.08
N LEU A 86 -12.09 -4.38 -3.05
CA LEU A 86 -10.99 -3.73 -2.36
C LEU A 86 -10.04 -4.75 -1.72
N PHE A 87 -10.60 -5.74 -1.02
CA PHE A 87 -9.81 -6.80 -0.39
C PHE A 87 -9.02 -7.61 -1.40
N GLU A 88 -9.66 -8.09 -2.47
CA GLU A 88 -9.00 -8.86 -3.52
C GLU A 88 -7.92 -8.06 -4.26
N SER A 89 -8.15 -6.75 -4.47
CA SER A 89 -7.16 -5.88 -5.09
C SER A 89 -5.97 -5.63 -4.16
N TRP A 90 -6.19 -5.57 -2.83
CA TRP A 90 -5.11 -5.53 -1.86
C TRP A 90 -4.28 -6.81 -1.85
N LEU A 91 -4.89 -8.00 -1.91
CA LEU A 91 -4.13 -9.26 -1.93
C LEU A 91 -3.16 -9.31 -3.12
N LYS A 92 -3.57 -8.79 -4.28
CA LYS A 92 -2.73 -8.69 -5.48
C LYS A 92 -1.61 -7.66 -5.37
N TRP A 93 -1.76 -6.64 -4.51
CA TRP A 93 -0.71 -5.63 -4.29
C TRP A 93 0.61 -6.25 -3.83
N GLU A 94 0.53 -7.38 -3.12
CA GLU A 94 1.69 -8.13 -2.69
C GLU A 94 2.57 -8.61 -3.86
N ASP A 95 1.97 -8.93 -5.01
CA ASP A 95 2.68 -9.42 -6.20
C ASP A 95 3.22 -8.28 -7.09
N VAL A 96 2.90 -7.02 -6.77
CA VAL A 96 3.30 -5.85 -7.60
C VAL A 96 4.77 -5.49 -7.41
N LEU A 97 5.29 -5.71 -6.20
CA LEU A 97 6.66 -5.39 -5.82
C LEU A 97 7.36 -6.66 -5.36
N ASP A 98 8.58 -6.89 -5.81
CA ASP A 98 9.30 -8.12 -5.49
C ASP A 98 9.57 -8.28 -3.98
N GLY A 99 9.74 -7.15 -3.28
CA GLY A 99 9.89 -7.09 -1.84
C GLY A 99 8.58 -7.09 -1.05
N GLY A 100 7.43 -7.17 -1.72
CA GLY A 100 6.10 -7.14 -1.13
C GLY A 100 5.63 -5.74 -0.79
N CYS A 101 4.63 -5.64 0.08
CA CYS A 101 4.02 -4.36 0.42
C CYS A 101 5.01 -3.38 1.09
N VAL A 102 5.44 -2.38 0.32
CA VAL A 102 6.39 -1.34 0.76
C VAL A 102 5.93 -0.53 1.99
N TYR A 103 4.61 -0.41 2.20
CA TYR A 103 4.04 0.27 3.37
C TYR A 103 4.24 -0.50 4.67
N VAL A 104 4.17 -1.83 4.62
CA VAL A 104 4.38 -2.68 5.80
C VAL A 104 5.83 -2.56 6.27
N THR A 105 6.78 -2.69 5.35
CA THR A 105 8.21 -2.49 5.64
C THR A 105 8.48 -1.08 6.16
N ALA A 106 7.96 -0.05 5.48
CA ALA A 106 8.16 1.35 5.89
C ALA A 106 7.56 1.64 7.28
N ALA A 107 6.43 1.03 7.64
CA ALA A 107 5.80 1.24 8.93
C ALA A 107 6.72 0.80 10.07
N VAL A 108 7.36 -0.36 9.91
CA VAL A 108 8.33 -0.89 10.88
C VAL A 108 9.62 -0.08 10.89
N GLU A 109 10.06 0.48 9.76
CA GLU A 109 11.29 1.28 9.71
C GLU A 109 11.16 2.67 10.35
N TYR A 110 9.96 3.25 10.38
CA TYR A 110 9.75 4.67 10.71
C TYR A 110 8.81 4.92 11.91
N ASP A 111 8.24 3.90 12.55
CA ASP A 111 7.29 4.10 13.66
C ASP A 111 7.88 4.90 14.84
N ASP A 112 9.15 4.68 15.15
CA ASP A 112 9.93 5.32 16.21
C ASP A 112 10.87 6.44 15.73
N ARG A 113 10.74 6.88 14.47
CA ARG A 113 11.63 7.87 13.84
C ARG A 113 10.92 9.16 13.46
N PRO A 114 10.89 10.19 14.33
CA PRO A 114 10.31 11.48 13.98
C PRO A 114 10.97 12.09 12.73
N GLY A 115 10.16 12.64 11.83
CA GLY A 115 10.64 13.27 10.61
C GLY A 115 9.63 13.23 9.47
N LEU A 116 9.97 13.88 8.36
CA LEU A 116 9.08 14.06 7.21
C LEU A 116 8.58 12.74 6.63
N MET A 117 9.45 11.73 6.61
CA MET A 117 9.11 10.41 6.07
C MET A 117 8.05 9.69 6.92
N ARG A 118 8.22 9.68 8.25
CA ARG A 118 7.22 9.14 9.18
C ARG A 118 5.89 9.87 9.06
N GLU A 119 5.92 11.19 9.01
CA GLU A 119 4.70 12.00 8.87
C GLU A 119 3.97 11.73 7.55
N ALA A 120 4.70 11.61 6.44
CA ALA A 120 4.12 11.26 5.14
C ALA A 120 3.52 9.86 5.16
N LEU A 121 4.23 8.88 5.73
CA LEU A 121 3.76 7.51 5.85
C LEU A 121 2.50 7.43 6.72
N ALA A 122 2.49 8.08 7.88
CA ALA A 122 1.34 8.11 8.78
C ALA A 122 0.11 8.71 8.08
N ARG A 123 0.27 9.80 7.33
CA ARG A 123 -0.82 10.38 6.51
C ARG A 123 -1.35 9.37 5.49
N HIS A 124 -0.47 8.69 4.74
CA HIS A 124 -0.90 7.71 3.74
C HIS A 124 -1.67 6.53 4.38
N GLN A 125 -1.24 6.05 5.55
CA GLN A 125 -1.95 5.00 6.27
C GLN A 125 -3.29 5.47 6.83
N GLN A 126 -3.38 6.69 7.33
CA GLN A 126 -4.65 7.30 7.77
C GLN A 126 -5.63 7.47 6.60
N ASP A 127 -5.16 7.93 5.44
CA ASP A 127 -5.98 8.08 4.24
C ASP A 127 -6.50 6.71 3.73
N TRP A 128 -5.66 5.68 3.83
CA TRP A 128 -6.03 4.31 3.50
C TRP A 128 -7.14 3.78 4.42
N LEU A 129 -6.97 3.88 5.74
CA LEU A 129 -7.99 3.44 6.71
C LEU A 129 -9.30 4.20 6.54
N LYS A 130 -9.24 5.52 6.31
CA LYS A 130 -10.41 6.35 6.02
C LYS A 130 -11.11 5.92 4.74
N SER A 131 -10.36 5.48 3.73
CA SER A 131 -10.93 4.96 2.49
C SER A 131 -11.70 3.66 2.71
N ILE A 132 -11.15 2.73 3.51
CA ILE A 132 -11.85 1.50 3.90
C ILE A 132 -13.13 1.83 4.66
N ALA A 133 -13.06 2.72 5.66
CA ALA A 133 -14.22 3.15 6.46
C ALA A 133 -15.29 3.80 5.57
N THR A 134 -14.90 4.61 4.59
CA THR A 134 -15.84 5.21 3.62
C THR A 134 -16.54 4.16 2.76
N ILE A 135 -15.82 3.13 2.33
CA ILE A 135 -16.37 2.02 1.55
C ILE A 135 -17.33 1.17 2.42
N ALA A 136 -16.98 0.91 3.68
CA ALA A 136 -17.87 0.24 4.63
C ALA A 136 -19.14 1.08 4.91
N GLY A 137 -19.01 2.39 5.10
CA GLY A 137 -20.15 3.30 5.23
C GLY A 137 -21.06 3.31 4.00
N THR A 138 -20.51 3.08 2.81
CA THR A 138 -21.32 2.85 1.61
C THR A 138 -22.09 1.54 1.69
N ALA A 139 -21.49 0.45 2.17
CA ALA A 139 -22.19 -0.82 2.37
C ALA A 139 -23.34 -0.73 3.40
N ILE A 140 -23.19 0.12 4.42
CA ILE A 140 -24.29 0.44 5.36
C ILE A 140 -25.42 1.17 4.62
N ALA A 141 -25.09 2.19 3.82
CA ALA A 141 -26.08 2.98 3.09
C ALA A 141 -26.87 2.18 2.04
N GLU A 142 -26.24 1.17 1.44
CA GLU A 142 -26.91 0.24 0.51
C GLU A 142 -27.70 -0.88 1.22
N GLY A 143 -27.58 -1.00 2.55
CA GLY A 143 -28.28 -2.01 3.36
C GLY A 143 -27.61 -3.39 3.41
N ASP A 144 -26.40 -3.53 2.87
CA ASP A 144 -25.63 -4.77 2.94
C ASP A 144 -25.05 -5.00 4.35
N PHE A 145 -24.63 -3.92 5.00
CA PHE A 145 -24.13 -3.95 6.39
C PHE A 145 -25.17 -3.38 7.36
N ARG A 146 -25.15 -3.84 8.62
CA ARG A 146 -26.07 -3.33 9.66
C ARG A 146 -25.93 -1.82 9.85
N ALA A 147 -27.06 -1.17 10.12
CA ALA A 147 -27.13 0.27 10.36
C ALA A 147 -26.34 0.75 11.59
N ASP A 148 -26.05 -0.12 12.56
CA ASP A 148 -25.29 0.17 13.77
C ASP A 148 -23.79 -0.14 13.67
N THR A 149 -23.32 -0.54 12.47
CA THR A 149 -21.91 -0.82 12.20
C THR A 149 -21.06 0.42 12.43
N ASP A 150 -19.98 0.28 13.22
CA ASP A 150 -18.88 1.24 13.26
C ASP A 150 -17.94 1.01 12.05
N PRO A 151 -17.88 1.94 11.07
CA PRO A 151 -17.03 1.78 9.90
C PRO A 151 -15.53 1.82 10.21
N ASP A 152 -15.13 2.52 11.26
CA ASP A 152 -13.72 2.62 11.66
C ASP A 152 -13.26 1.30 12.31
N GLN A 153 -14.13 0.64 13.06
CA GLN A 153 -13.86 -0.71 13.57
C GLN A 153 -13.71 -1.73 12.43
N PHE A 154 -14.59 -1.67 11.42
CA PHE A 154 -14.44 -2.52 10.22
C PHE A 154 -13.10 -2.25 9.51
N ALA A 155 -12.71 -0.98 9.36
CA ALA A 155 -11.44 -0.61 8.73
C ALA A 155 -10.22 -1.14 9.51
N PHE A 156 -10.28 -1.10 10.85
CA PHE A 156 -9.25 -1.68 11.71
C PHE A 156 -9.13 -3.19 11.50
N GLU A 157 -10.24 -3.93 11.56
CA GLU A 157 -10.23 -5.39 11.40
C GLU A 157 -9.79 -5.83 10.00
N PHE A 158 -10.25 -5.11 8.98
CA PHE A 158 -9.78 -5.28 7.61
C PHE A 158 -8.26 -5.15 7.54
N HIS A 159 -7.71 -4.05 8.07
CA HIS A 159 -6.28 -3.77 7.97
C HIS A 159 -5.44 -4.75 8.80
N ALA A 160 -5.90 -5.10 10.01
CA ALA A 160 -5.25 -6.10 10.85
C ALA A 160 -5.14 -7.46 10.15
N LEU A 161 -6.20 -7.87 9.45
CA LEU A 161 -6.20 -9.08 8.64
C LEU A 161 -5.17 -8.99 7.50
N THR A 162 -5.07 -7.85 6.81
CA THR A 162 -4.09 -7.69 5.73
C THR A 162 -2.64 -7.69 6.22
N LEU A 163 -2.36 -7.11 7.38
CA LEU A 163 -1.04 -7.21 8.02
C LEU A 163 -0.68 -8.66 8.36
N GLY A 164 -1.63 -9.41 8.92
CA GLY A 164 -1.46 -10.85 9.17
C GLY A 164 -1.20 -11.64 7.88
N PHE A 165 -1.94 -11.34 6.81
CA PHE A 165 -1.70 -11.94 5.49
C PHE A 165 -0.27 -11.75 5.00
N HIS A 166 0.26 -10.51 5.04
CA HIS A 166 1.63 -10.24 4.61
C HIS A 166 2.66 -11.03 5.42
N GLN A 167 2.47 -11.13 6.74
CA GLN A 167 3.37 -11.90 7.60
C GLN A 167 3.36 -13.40 7.27
N PHE A 168 2.17 -13.99 7.14
CA PHE A 168 2.03 -15.41 6.82
C PHE A 168 2.57 -15.76 5.44
N LEU A 169 2.34 -14.88 4.45
CA LEU A 169 2.81 -15.12 3.10
C LEU A 169 4.33 -14.93 2.98
N ARG A 170 4.89 -13.81 3.46
CA ARG A 170 6.30 -13.47 3.20
C ARG A 170 7.28 -14.09 4.18
N LEU A 171 6.99 -13.99 5.49
CA LEU A 171 7.94 -14.39 6.51
C LEU A 171 7.81 -15.87 6.84
N LEU A 172 6.58 -16.37 6.90
CA LEU A 172 6.30 -17.76 7.27
C LEU A 172 6.24 -18.70 6.07
N ASP A 173 6.25 -18.16 4.84
CA ASP A 173 6.20 -18.91 3.58
C ASP A 173 5.02 -19.91 3.55
N ASP A 174 3.86 -19.45 4.03
CA ASP A 174 2.68 -20.30 4.15
C ASP A 174 1.89 -20.35 2.83
N ASP A 175 1.97 -21.48 2.14
CA ASP A 175 1.20 -21.78 0.92
C ASP A 175 -0.33 -21.60 1.08
N LEU A 176 -0.84 -21.59 2.32
CA LEU A 176 -2.24 -21.39 2.64
C LEU A 176 -2.61 -19.94 2.94
N ALA A 177 -1.65 -19.01 2.99
CA ALA A 177 -1.87 -17.63 3.42
C ALA A 177 -3.03 -16.95 2.68
N VAL A 178 -3.06 -17.03 1.35
CA VAL A 178 -4.14 -16.45 0.52
C VAL A 178 -5.51 -17.07 0.86
N ARG A 179 -5.57 -18.40 1.02
CA ARG A 179 -6.82 -19.10 1.37
C ARG A 179 -7.31 -18.71 2.76
N ARG A 180 -6.40 -18.62 3.73
CA ARG A 180 -6.73 -18.20 5.11
C ARG A 180 -7.19 -16.75 5.14
N ALA A 181 -6.54 -15.86 4.40
CA ALA A 181 -6.92 -14.45 4.30
C ALA A 181 -8.35 -14.31 3.76
N ARG A 182 -8.66 -14.97 2.63
CA ARG A 182 -10.03 -14.99 2.06
C ARG A 182 -11.07 -15.54 3.03
N SER A 183 -10.82 -16.71 3.63
CA SER A 183 -11.75 -17.31 4.58
C SER A 183 -11.97 -16.45 5.83
N SER A 184 -10.92 -15.78 6.30
CA SER A 184 -11.02 -14.87 7.45
C SER A 184 -11.79 -13.61 7.08
N PHE A 185 -11.60 -13.09 5.86
CA PHE A 185 -12.32 -11.93 5.36
C PHE A 185 -13.80 -12.23 5.09
N ASP A 186 -14.13 -13.41 4.58
CA ASP A 186 -15.53 -13.84 4.43
C ASP A 186 -16.24 -13.85 5.78
N ARG A 187 -15.61 -14.42 6.81
CA ARG A 187 -16.14 -14.40 8.17
C ARG A 187 -16.28 -12.98 8.72
N LEU A 188 -15.28 -12.13 8.48
CA LEU A 188 -15.32 -10.72 8.87
C LEU A 188 -16.55 -10.05 8.26
N VAL A 189 -16.74 -10.13 6.94
CA VAL A 189 -17.88 -9.52 6.24
C VAL A 189 -19.22 -10.06 6.76
N THR A 190 -19.34 -11.37 7.00
CA THR A 190 -20.55 -11.97 7.60
C THR A 190 -20.87 -11.40 8.98
N CYS A 191 -19.85 -11.06 9.78
CA CYS A 191 -20.07 -10.41 11.08
C CYS A 191 -20.70 -9.02 10.95
N TYR A 192 -20.77 -8.40 9.77
CA TYR A 192 -21.35 -7.06 9.54
C TYR A 192 -22.65 -7.05 8.74
N HIS A 193 -23.08 -8.19 8.19
CA HIS A 193 -24.34 -8.30 7.43
C HIS A 193 -25.57 -7.88 8.23
N ALA A 194 -26.49 -7.21 7.52
CA ALA A 194 -27.78 -6.71 8.03
C ALA A 194 -28.76 -7.83 8.42
#